data_AF-A0A7L6L613-F1
#
_entry.id   AF-A0A7L6L613-F1
#
_cell.length_a   1.000
_cell.length_b   1.000
_cell.length_c   1.000
_cell.angle_alpha   90.00
_cell.angle_beta   90.00
_cell.angle_gamma   90.00
#
_symmetry.space_group_name_H-M   'P 1'
#
loop_
_entity.id
_entity.type
_entity.pdbx_description
1 polymer ?
#
loop_
_entity_poly.entity_id
_entity_poly.type
_entity_poly.pdbx_seq_one_letter_code
_entity_poly.pdbx_strand_id
1 'polypeptide(L)'
;MHRIDTKTAQKDKFGAGKNGFTRGNPQTGTPATDLDDDYFDMLQEELCGVVEASGASLEKGRHDQLLTALSALLLSRKNPFGDIKSDGTVKTALENLGLGEAAKREVGTGVNQIPDMASFTSGPGWMKFPDGTIIQFGVSIAGPIGYPTTVNFPIPFTSGYRIATSFDSAINGATDCPAFATTPAGGGLLAFYLMSSRTGGTGAGANWIAIGK
;
A
#
# COMPACT_ATOMS: atom_id res chain seq x y z
N MET A 1 -19.63 21.96 -33.99
CA MET A 1 -20.46 21.66 -35.17
C MET A 1 -21.63 22.63 -35.35
N HIS A 2 -21.92 23.04 -36.59
CA HIS A 2 -23.15 23.76 -36.96
C HIS A 2 -24.10 22.88 -37.79
N ARG A 3 -25.33 23.37 -38.01
CA ARG A 3 -26.32 22.73 -38.88
C ARG A 3 -26.25 23.37 -40.26
N ILE A 4 -26.66 22.63 -41.30
CA ILE A 4 -26.80 23.17 -42.65
C ILE A 4 -27.77 24.37 -42.65
N ASP A 5 -27.32 25.48 -43.22
CA ASP A 5 -28.01 26.77 -43.21
C ASP A 5 -28.03 27.45 -44.58
N THR A 6 -27.72 26.69 -45.63
CA THR A 6 -27.97 27.09 -47.02
C THR A 6 -29.44 27.49 -47.25
N LYS A 7 -29.68 28.32 -48.28
CA LYS A 7 -31.03 28.83 -48.60
C LYS A 7 -32.06 27.75 -48.87
N THR A 8 -31.62 26.57 -49.28
CA THR A 8 -32.44 25.38 -49.61
C THR A 8 -32.44 24.35 -48.47
N ALA A 9 -31.84 24.65 -47.32
CA ALA A 9 -31.98 23.87 -46.10
C ALA A 9 -33.46 23.82 -45.66
N GLN A 10 -33.90 22.65 -45.20
CA GLN A 10 -35.23 22.52 -44.65
C GLN A 10 -35.28 23.21 -43.29
N LYS A 11 -35.92 24.38 -43.25
CA LYS A 11 -36.10 25.16 -42.03
C LYS A 11 -36.83 24.35 -40.97
N ASP A 12 -36.32 24.42 -39.74
CA ASP A 12 -36.95 23.86 -38.53
C ASP A 12 -37.30 22.36 -38.59
N LYS A 13 -36.61 21.56 -39.43
CA LYS A 13 -36.87 20.12 -39.60
C LYS A 13 -36.89 19.33 -38.28
N PHE A 14 -36.06 19.75 -37.31
CA PHE A 14 -35.95 19.11 -36.00
C PHE A 14 -36.41 20.02 -34.83
N GLY A 15 -37.24 21.03 -35.11
CA GLY A 15 -37.72 22.04 -34.16
C GLY A 15 -37.22 23.46 -34.47
N ALA A 16 -37.68 24.45 -33.70
CA ALA A 16 -37.33 25.85 -33.94
C ALA A 16 -35.81 26.10 -33.94
N GLY A 17 -35.31 26.75 -34.99
CA GLY A 17 -33.90 27.02 -35.24
C GLY A 17 -33.07 25.81 -35.69
N LYS A 18 -33.70 24.65 -35.92
CA LYS A 18 -33.01 23.37 -36.16
C LYS A 18 -33.21 22.88 -37.58
N ASN A 19 -32.54 23.56 -38.51
CA ASN A 19 -32.54 23.23 -39.93
C ASN A 19 -31.96 21.82 -40.19
N GLY A 20 -32.26 21.25 -41.36
CA GLY A 20 -31.74 19.95 -41.79
C GLY A 20 -31.88 19.70 -43.30
N PHE A 21 -31.37 18.56 -43.75
CA PHE A 21 -31.37 18.18 -45.16
C PHE A 21 -32.75 17.76 -45.67
N THR A 22 -33.11 18.15 -46.90
CA THR A 22 -34.24 17.62 -47.65
C THR A 22 -33.81 17.17 -49.04
N ARG A 23 -34.44 16.10 -49.55
CA ARG A 23 -34.27 15.63 -50.94
C ARG A 23 -34.99 16.51 -51.96
N GLY A 24 -35.67 17.55 -51.50
CA GLY A 24 -36.57 18.36 -52.31
C GLY A 24 -37.86 17.61 -52.67
N ASN A 25 -38.75 18.30 -53.35
CA ASN A 25 -39.95 17.71 -53.94
C ASN A 25 -40.26 18.44 -55.25
N PRO A 26 -39.98 17.83 -56.41
CA PRO A 26 -40.27 18.40 -57.72
C PRO A 26 -41.76 18.72 -57.93
N GLN A 27 -42.68 17.99 -57.30
CA GLN A 27 -44.12 18.23 -57.43
C GLN A 27 -44.59 19.50 -56.73
N THR A 28 -43.89 19.91 -55.66
CA THR A 28 -44.20 21.13 -54.89
C THR A 28 -43.21 22.26 -55.16
N GLY A 29 -42.31 22.09 -56.14
CA GLY A 29 -41.27 23.07 -56.47
C GLY A 29 -40.23 23.30 -55.37
N THR A 30 -40.11 22.39 -54.40
CA THR A 30 -39.15 22.52 -53.30
C THR A 30 -37.80 21.97 -53.75
N PRO A 31 -36.73 22.78 -53.82
CA PRO A 31 -35.41 22.28 -54.19
C PRO A 31 -34.85 21.33 -53.12
N ALA A 32 -33.91 20.48 -53.51
CA ALA A 32 -33.10 19.73 -52.56
C ALA A 32 -32.15 20.67 -51.80
N THR A 33 -31.70 20.26 -50.62
CA THR A 33 -30.73 21.05 -49.85
C THR A 33 -29.38 21.06 -50.55
N ASP A 34 -28.92 22.26 -50.87
CA ASP A 34 -27.59 22.51 -51.38
C ASP A 34 -26.59 22.26 -50.25
N LEU A 35 -25.49 21.63 -50.62
CA LEU A 35 -24.37 21.38 -49.74
C LEU A 35 -23.33 22.49 -49.96
N ASP A 36 -22.91 23.13 -48.88
CA ASP A 36 -21.85 24.14 -48.88
C ASP A 36 -20.54 23.59 -48.32
N ASP A 37 -19.47 24.31 -48.64
CA ASP A 37 -18.12 24.08 -48.14
C ASP A 37 -18.06 24.27 -46.62
N ASP A 38 -18.63 25.35 -46.09
CA ASP A 38 -18.63 25.63 -44.65
C ASP A 38 -19.11 24.43 -43.79
N TYR A 39 -20.20 23.76 -44.20
CA TYR A 39 -20.70 22.58 -43.48
C TYR A 39 -19.76 21.38 -43.56
N PHE A 40 -19.17 21.12 -44.74
CA PHE A 40 -18.27 19.97 -44.92
C PHE A 40 -16.90 20.19 -44.30
N ASP A 41 -16.37 21.40 -44.39
CA ASP A 41 -15.12 21.79 -43.75
C ASP A 41 -15.25 21.69 -42.23
N MET A 42 -16.38 22.13 -41.66
CA MET A 42 -16.65 21.94 -40.23
C MET A 42 -16.66 20.46 -39.83
N LEU A 43 -17.31 19.58 -40.59
CA LEU A 43 -17.31 18.14 -40.29
C LEU A 43 -15.90 17.54 -40.43
N GLN A 44 -15.14 17.97 -41.42
CA GLN A 44 -13.76 17.54 -41.62
C GLN A 44 -12.91 17.95 -40.42
N GLU A 45 -12.90 19.23 -40.05
CA GLU A 45 -12.08 19.75 -38.95
C GLU A 45 -12.47 19.16 -37.59
N GLU A 46 -13.74 18.84 -37.34
CA GLU A 46 -14.15 18.16 -36.10
C GLU A 46 -13.59 16.73 -36.02
N LEU A 47 -13.63 15.97 -37.13
CA LEU A 47 -13.06 14.62 -37.17
C LEU A 47 -11.52 14.66 -37.16
N CYS A 48 -10.93 15.60 -37.88
CA CYS A 48 -9.49 15.84 -37.92
C CYS A 48 -8.96 16.25 -36.54
N GLY A 49 -9.66 17.15 -35.85
CA GLY A 49 -9.29 17.61 -34.51
C GLY A 49 -9.26 16.48 -33.49
N VAL A 50 -10.14 15.47 -33.59
CA VAL A 50 -10.07 14.27 -32.74
C VAL A 50 -8.78 13.47 -33.00
N VAL A 51 -8.36 13.35 -34.26
CA VAL A 51 -7.12 12.64 -34.61
C VAL A 51 -5.90 13.39 -34.11
N GLU A 52 -5.85 14.71 -34.31
CA GLU A 52 -4.75 15.54 -33.86
C GLU A 52 -4.66 15.62 -32.34
N ALA A 53 -5.79 15.68 -31.63
CA ALA A 53 -5.84 15.64 -30.17
C ALA A 53 -5.23 14.36 -29.59
N SER A 54 -5.24 13.25 -30.34
CA SER A 54 -4.55 12.00 -29.95
C SER A 54 -3.03 12.05 -30.14
N GLY A 55 -2.50 13.14 -30.70
CA GLY A 55 -1.08 13.33 -31.03
C GLY A 55 -0.67 12.73 -32.39
N ALA A 56 -1.61 12.16 -33.14
CA ALA A 56 -1.35 11.61 -34.47
C ALA A 56 -1.45 12.69 -35.56
N SER A 57 -0.64 12.57 -36.61
CA SER A 57 -0.77 13.41 -37.81
C SER A 57 -1.81 12.85 -38.78
N LEU A 58 -2.45 13.75 -39.53
CA LEU A 58 -3.44 13.40 -40.54
C LEU A 58 -2.77 12.79 -41.79
N GLU A 59 -3.25 11.62 -42.20
CA GLU A 59 -2.70 10.87 -43.33
C GLU A 59 -3.79 10.51 -44.35
N LYS A 60 -3.74 11.13 -45.55
CA LYS A 60 -4.75 10.93 -46.60
C LYS A 60 -5.01 9.47 -46.98
N GLY A 61 -3.98 8.61 -46.93
CA GLY A 61 -4.08 7.19 -47.28
C GLY A 61 -4.57 6.27 -46.15
N ARG A 62 -4.74 6.79 -44.94
CA ARG A 62 -5.07 5.99 -43.77
C ARG A 62 -6.55 6.13 -43.41
N HIS A 63 -7.25 5.00 -43.36
CA HIS A 63 -8.72 4.94 -43.19
C HIS A 63 -9.18 4.49 -41.79
N ASP A 64 -8.26 4.35 -40.83
CA ASP A 64 -8.54 3.97 -39.44
C ASP A 64 -8.17 5.08 -38.44
N GLN A 65 -7.82 6.28 -38.90
CA GLN A 65 -7.29 7.37 -38.07
C GLN A 65 -8.18 7.72 -36.87
N LEU A 66 -9.48 7.85 -37.09
CA LEU A 66 -10.45 8.14 -36.02
C LEU A 66 -10.52 7.01 -34.99
N LEU A 67 -10.49 5.75 -35.46
CA LEU A 67 -10.52 4.58 -34.58
C LEU A 67 -9.25 4.48 -33.74
N THR A 68 -8.09 4.74 -34.36
CA THR A 68 -6.80 4.80 -33.66
C THR A 68 -6.80 5.92 -32.63
N ALA A 69 -7.30 7.10 -32.99
CA ALA A 69 -7.37 8.26 -32.10
C ALA A 69 -8.27 8.00 -30.89
N LEU A 70 -9.48 7.44 -31.10
CA LEU A 70 -10.38 7.06 -30.01
C LEU A 70 -9.75 6.01 -29.09
N SER A 71 -8.98 5.07 -29.65
CA SER A 71 -8.28 4.05 -28.86
C SER A 71 -7.13 4.63 -28.02
N ALA A 72 -6.55 5.75 -28.44
CA ALA A 72 -5.51 6.46 -27.71
C ALA A 72 -6.07 7.45 -26.68
N LEU A 73 -7.17 8.14 -27.02
CA LEU A 73 -7.81 9.16 -26.17
C LEU A 73 -8.64 8.55 -25.03
N LEU A 74 -9.16 7.35 -25.22
CA LEU A 74 -10.02 6.69 -24.24
C LEU A 74 -9.25 5.61 -23.50
N LEU A 75 -9.45 5.54 -22.18
CA LEU A 75 -8.82 4.51 -21.34
C LEU A 75 -9.12 3.11 -21.90
N SER A 76 -8.07 2.40 -22.30
CA SER A 76 -8.21 1.05 -22.83
C SER A 76 -8.37 0.06 -21.69
N ARG A 77 -9.43 -0.76 -21.74
CA ARG A 77 -9.66 -1.85 -20.78
C ARG A 77 -8.55 -2.91 -20.78
N LYS A 78 -7.65 -2.88 -21.77
CA LYS A 78 -6.53 -3.80 -21.90
C LYS A 78 -5.36 -3.42 -20.98
N ASN A 79 -5.17 -2.13 -20.63
CA ASN A 79 -4.09 -1.64 -19.76
C ASN A 79 -4.51 -0.42 -18.88
N PRO A 80 -5.61 -0.49 -18.11
CA PRO A 80 -6.19 0.69 -17.44
C PRO A 80 -5.26 1.41 -16.45
N PHE A 81 -4.25 0.71 -15.90
CA PHE A 81 -3.25 1.30 -14.99
C PHE A 81 -1.98 1.75 -15.71
N GLY A 82 -1.75 1.29 -16.95
CA GLY A 82 -0.64 1.75 -17.78
C GLY A 82 -0.83 3.21 -18.18
N ASP A 83 -2.06 3.56 -18.58
CA ASP A 83 -2.43 4.91 -19.03
C ASP A 83 -2.27 5.94 -17.89
N ILE A 84 -2.69 5.60 -16.66
CA ILE A 84 -2.48 6.45 -15.47
C ILE A 84 -1.01 6.77 -15.24
N LYS A 85 -0.11 5.82 -15.55
CA LYS A 85 1.34 6.03 -15.42
C LYS A 85 1.88 6.89 -16.56
N SER A 86 1.46 6.67 -17.80
CA SER A 86 1.89 7.50 -18.95
C SER A 86 1.42 8.95 -18.82
N ASP A 87 0.22 9.15 -18.28
CA ASP A 87 -0.39 10.47 -18.13
C ASP A 87 0.21 11.29 -16.97
N GLY A 88 1.08 10.68 -16.16
CA GLY A 88 1.66 11.32 -14.98
C GLY A 88 0.67 11.55 -13.83
N THR A 89 -0.49 10.87 -13.84
CA THR A 89 -1.61 11.10 -12.90
C THR A 89 -1.65 10.11 -11.73
N VAL A 90 -0.60 9.31 -11.53
CA VAL A 90 -0.50 8.30 -10.45
C VAL A 90 -0.87 8.87 -9.08
N LYS A 91 -0.41 10.09 -8.75
CA LYS A 91 -0.72 10.72 -7.46
C LYS A 91 -2.23 10.88 -7.25
N THR A 92 -2.93 11.45 -8.23
CA THR A 92 -4.39 11.63 -8.18
C THR A 92 -5.12 10.28 -8.16
N ALA A 93 -4.61 9.28 -8.87
CA ALA A 93 -5.19 7.94 -8.83
C ALA A 93 -5.10 7.31 -7.43
N LEU A 94 -3.96 7.45 -6.74
CA LEU A 94 -3.80 7.00 -5.36
C LEU A 94 -4.75 7.75 -4.41
N GLU A 95 -4.88 9.07 -4.56
CA GLU A 95 -5.81 9.90 -3.77
C GLU A 95 -7.28 9.47 -3.97
N ASN A 96 -7.71 9.25 -5.22
CA ASN A 96 -9.07 8.81 -5.55
C ASN A 96 -9.41 7.43 -4.97
N LEU A 97 -8.41 6.54 -4.87
CA LEU A 97 -8.57 5.22 -4.26
C LEU A 97 -8.41 5.22 -2.73
N GLY A 98 -8.10 6.37 -2.13
CA GLY A 98 -7.81 6.48 -0.69
C GLY A 98 -6.51 5.78 -0.27
N LEU A 99 -5.58 5.57 -1.19
CA LEU A 99 -4.30 4.90 -0.93
C LEU A 99 -3.29 5.90 -0.36
N GLY A 100 -2.92 5.68 0.91
CA GLY A 100 -1.92 6.48 1.61
C GLY A 100 -0.48 5.97 1.44
N GLU A 101 0.43 6.53 2.24
CA GLU A 101 1.87 6.22 2.17
C GLU A 101 2.20 4.74 2.43
N ALA A 102 1.40 4.03 3.23
CA ALA A 102 1.60 2.61 3.49
C ALA A 102 1.55 1.75 2.21
N ALA A 103 0.67 2.09 1.26
CA ALA A 103 0.53 1.36 0.00
C ALA A 103 1.75 1.52 -0.94
N LYS A 104 2.64 2.48 -0.65
CA LYS A 104 3.86 2.76 -1.42
C LYS A 104 5.11 2.09 -0.83
N ARG A 105 4.99 1.46 0.34
CA ARG A 105 6.13 0.88 1.06
C ARG A 105 6.32 -0.57 0.68
N GLU A 106 7.58 -0.96 0.49
CA GLU A 106 7.96 -2.34 0.29
C GLU A 106 7.81 -3.16 1.58
N VAL A 107 7.61 -4.46 1.42
CA VAL A 107 7.65 -5.41 2.52
C VAL A 107 9.11 -5.65 2.95
N GLY A 108 9.41 -5.49 4.24
CA GLY A 108 10.74 -5.67 4.80
C GLY A 108 10.97 -4.91 6.10
N THR A 109 12.18 -5.00 6.64
CA THR A 109 12.56 -4.42 7.95
C THR A 109 13.45 -3.18 7.87
N GLY A 110 13.75 -2.71 6.65
CA GLY A 110 14.54 -1.51 6.40
C GLY A 110 13.77 -0.21 6.64
N VAL A 111 14.48 0.91 6.48
CA VAL A 111 13.89 2.25 6.59
C VAL A 111 12.77 2.41 5.56
N ASN A 112 11.63 2.94 5.99
CA ASN A 112 10.43 3.12 5.16
C ASN A 112 9.82 1.82 4.59
N GLN A 113 10.09 0.67 5.21
CA GLN A 113 9.43 -0.59 4.88
C GLN A 113 8.36 -0.97 5.91
N ILE A 114 7.50 -1.91 5.54
CA ILE A 114 6.51 -2.51 6.43
C ILE A 114 6.93 -3.97 6.69
N PRO A 115 7.29 -4.34 7.93
CA PRO A 115 7.62 -5.72 8.26
C PRO A 115 6.42 -6.64 8.02
N ASP A 116 6.65 -7.78 7.40
CA ASP A 116 5.64 -8.84 7.33
C ASP A 116 5.58 -9.62 8.65
N MET A 117 4.67 -10.59 8.72
CA MET A 117 4.52 -11.44 9.90
C MET A 117 5.77 -12.31 10.15
N ALA A 118 6.48 -12.74 9.10
CA ALA A 118 7.69 -13.57 9.23
C ALA A 118 8.84 -12.82 9.90
N SER A 119 8.84 -11.49 9.85
CA SER A 119 9.79 -10.62 10.55
C SER A 119 9.61 -10.64 12.08
N PHE A 120 8.47 -11.13 12.59
CA PHE A 120 8.20 -11.33 14.02
C PHE A 120 8.40 -12.80 14.37
N THR A 121 9.62 -13.16 14.79
CA THR A 121 9.95 -14.54 15.15
C THR A 121 9.70 -14.82 16.63
N SER A 122 9.27 -16.02 16.97
CA SER A 122 9.07 -16.43 18.36
C SER A 122 9.34 -17.93 18.55
N GLY A 123 9.47 -18.33 19.80
CA GLY A 123 9.62 -19.72 20.19
C GLY A 123 9.31 -19.89 21.68
N PRO A 124 9.57 -21.09 22.23
CA PRO A 124 9.34 -21.35 23.65
C PRO A 124 10.14 -20.38 24.53
N GLY A 125 9.44 -19.53 25.29
CA GLY A 125 10.06 -18.58 26.23
C GLY A 125 10.71 -17.36 25.59
N TRP A 126 10.47 -17.07 24.30
CA TRP A 126 11.00 -15.87 23.66
C TRP A 126 10.18 -15.36 22.47
N MET A 127 10.32 -14.06 22.19
CA MET A 127 9.85 -13.40 20.98
C MET A 127 10.87 -12.33 20.55
N LYS A 128 10.97 -12.09 19.25
CA LYS A 128 11.87 -11.09 18.66
C LYS A 128 11.12 -10.24 17.64
N PHE A 129 11.26 -8.94 17.79
CA PHE A 129 10.66 -7.93 16.93
C PHE A 129 11.56 -7.62 15.72
N PRO A 130 11.00 -7.09 14.62
CA PRO A 130 11.73 -6.71 13.42
C PRO A 130 12.87 -5.71 13.66
N ASP A 131 12.76 -4.89 14.70
CA ASP A 131 13.78 -3.90 15.08
C ASP A 131 14.97 -4.52 15.83
N GLY A 132 14.95 -5.85 16.03
CA GLY A 132 15.95 -6.60 16.77
C GLY A 132 15.69 -6.70 18.27
N THR A 133 14.64 -6.08 18.82
CA THR A 133 14.28 -6.22 20.23
C THR A 133 13.86 -7.65 20.52
N ILE A 134 14.47 -8.23 21.54
CA ILE A 134 14.20 -9.58 22.03
C ILE A 134 13.55 -9.47 23.41
N ILE A 135 12.47 -10.22 23.61
CA ILE A 135 11.86 -10.46 24.92
C ILE A 135 11.99 -11.94 25.19
N GLN A 136 12.59 -12.31 26.32
CA GLN A 136 12.68 -13.69 26.78
C GLN A 136 12.13 -13.79 28.19
N PHE A 137 11.51 -14.90 28.55
CA PHE A 137 10.87 -15.07 29.84
C PHE A 137 10.87 -16.54 30.25
N GLY A 138 10.76 -16.77 31.54
CA GLY A 138 10.71 -18.12 32.08
C GLY A 138 10.63 -18.17 33.59
N VAL A 139 10.74 -19.39 34.10
CA VAL A 139 10.81 -19.69 35.52
C VAL A 139 12.12 -20.40 35.79
N SER A 140 12.77 -20.06 36.90
CA SER A 140 14.02 -20.71 37.31
C SER A 140 14.17 -20.72 38.82
N ILE A 141 15.00 -21.62 39.34
CA ILE A 141 15.38 -21.62 40.75
C ILE A 141 16.62 -20.74 40.93
N ALA A 142 16.42 -19.60 41.59
CA ALA A 142 17.49 -18.74 42.03
C ALA A 142 18.37 -19.44 43.06
N GLY A 143 19.68 -19.19 42.96
CA GLY A 143 20.64 -19.69 43.94
C GLY A 143 20.51 -18.96 45.28
N PRO A 144 20.95 -19.58 46.39
CA PRO A 144 21.00 -18.90 47.69
C PRO A 144 22.05 -17.78 47.68
N ILE A 145 22.03 -16.95 48.73
CA ILE A 145 22.98 -15.84 48.86
C ILE A 145 24.44 -16.34 48.79
N GLY A 146 25.24 -15.68 47.96
CA GLY A 146 26.65 -16.03 47.72
C GLY A 146 26.89 -17.10 46.65
N TYR A 147 25.85 -17.82 46.20
CA TYR A 147 25.97 -18.91 45.22
C TYR A 147 24.89 -18.77 44.13
N PRO A 148 25.05 -17.82 43.18
CA PRO A 148 24.06 -17.59 42.13
C PRO A 148 23.91 -18.80 41.18
N THR A 149 22.69 -19.03 40.71
CA THR A 149 22.42 -19.98 39.63
C THR A 149 22.65 -19.30 38.29
N THR A 150 23.26 -20.00 37.32
CA THR A 150 23.34 -19.51 35.93
C THR A 150 22.08 -19.90 35.18
N VAL A 151 21.37 -18.92 34.63
CA VAL A 151 20.18 -19.12 33.79
C VAL A 151 20.55 -18.77 32.35
N ASN A 152 20.44 -19.74 31.44
CA ASN A 152 20.70 -19.53 30.01
C ASN A 152 19.45 -18.99 29.32
N PHE A 153 19.64 -18.05 28.40
CA PHE A 153 18.57 -17.58 27.54
C PHE A 153 18.28 -18.60 26.43
N PRO A 154 17.00 -18.77 26.02
CA PRO A 154 16.64 -19.54 24.83
C PRO A 154 17.41 -19.13 23.56
N ILE A 155 17.62 -17.83 23.36
CA ILE A 155 18.45 -17.28 22.28
C ILE A 155 19.41 -16.21 22.83
N PRO A 156 20.58 -15.99 22.20
CA PRO A 156 21.47 -14.89 22.59
C PRO A 156 20.81 -13.52 22.35
N PHE A 157 21.03 -12.59 23.27
CA PHE A 157 20.93 -11.17 22.97
C PHE A 157 22.10 -10.73 22.07
N THR A 158 21.96 -9.61 21.38
CA THR A 158 22.89 -9.07 20.37
C THR A 158 23.71 -7.87 20.85
N SER A 159 23.34 -7.23 21.98
CA SER A 159 23.99 -6.04 22.53
C SER A 159 23.85 -5.92 24.05
N GLY A 160 22.64 -5.97 24.59
CA GLY A 160 22.41 -5.82 26.03
C GLY A 160 20.95 -5.90 26.43
N TYR A 161 20.71 -6.28 27.68
CA TYR A 161 19.37 -6.52 28.22
C TYR A 161 19.20 -5.98 29.64
N ARG A 162 17.95 -5.99 30.10
CA ARG A 162 17.53 -5.77 31.49
C ARG A 162 16.58 -6.86 31.90
N ILE A 163 16.65 -7.25 33.18
CA ILE A 163 15.83 -8.33 33.73
C ILE A 163 14.96 -7.77 34.85
N ALA A 164 13.69 -8.16 34.84
CA ALA A 164 12.81 -8.07 35.99
C ALA A 164 12.49 -9.48 36.48
N THR A 165 12.44 -9.64 37.80
CA THR A 165 12.18 -10.92 38.46
C THR A 165 11.07 -10.74 39.47
N SER A 166 10.24 -11.77 39.65
CA SER A 166 9.29 -11.85 40.75
C SER A 166 9.37 -13.22 41.41
N PHE A 167 8.98 -13.28 42.69
CA PHE A 167 8.96 -14.53 43.43
C PHE A 167 7.91 -15.48 42.86
N ASP A 168 8.36 -16.68 42.50
CA ASP A 168 7.52 -17.76 41.98
C ASP A 168 7.46 -18.90 42.99
N SER A 169 6.66 -18.74 44.03
CA SER A 169 6.28 -19.82 44.93
C SER A 169 5.09 -19.40 45.78
N ALA A 170 4.02 -18.92 45.15
CA ALA A 170 2.70 -18.84 45.77
C ALA A 170 2.04 -20.23 45.88
N ILE A 171 2.81 -21.25 46.29
CA ILE A 171 2.28 -22.56 46.65
C ILE A 171 2.05 -22.53 48.17
N ASN A 172 0.90 -23.02 48.63
CA ASN A 172 0.53 -23.11 50.05
C ASN A 172 1.67 -23.74 50.87
N GLY A 173 2.52 -22.92 51.50
CA GLY A 173 3.71 -23.39 52.23
C GLY A 173 4.92 -22.44 52.20
N ALA A 174 4.98 -21.45 51.31
CA ALA A 174 6.03 -20.42 51.39
C ALA A 174 5.78 -19.48 52.58
N THR A 175 6.77 -19.36 53.47
CA THR A 175 6.72 -18.50 54.68
C THR A 175 7.50 -17.19 54.53
N ASP A 176 8.05 -16.93 53.34
CA ASP A 176 8.91 -15.80 53.03
C ASP A 176 8.70 -15.27 51.58
N CYS A 177 9.21 -14.07 51.31
CA CYS A 177 9.27 -13.47 49.97
C CYS A 177 10.70 -12.92 49.75
N PRO A 178 11.62 -13.70 49.16
CA PRO A 178 13.00 -13.29 48.99
C PRO A 178 13.14 -12.21 47.90
N ALA A 179 14.09 -11.31 48.10
CA ALA A 179 14.54 -10.40 47.05
C ALA A 179 15.46 -11.14 46.07
N PHE A 180 15.49 -10.69 44.83
CA PHE A 180 16.35 -11.23 43.78
C PHE A 180 17.37 -10.21 43.30
N ALA A 181 18.55 -10.70 42.94
CA ALA A 181 19.57 -9.96 42.24
C ALA A 181 19.92 -10.68 40.94
N THR A 182 20.12 -9.90 39.88
CA THR A 182 20.56 -10.40 38.59
C THR A 182 21.79 -9.65 38.09
N THR A 183 22.67 -10.36 37.39
CA THR A 183 23.81 -9.75 36.69
C THR A 183 24.17 -10.60 35.48
N PRO A 184 24.71 -10.04 34.38
CA PRO A 184 25.08 -10.83 33.21
C PRO A 184 26.12 -11.91 33.52
N ALA A 185 26.02 -13.06 32.85
CA ALA A 185 26.91 -14.21 32.98
C ALA A 185 27.55 -14.59 31.62
N GLY A 186 28.71 -15.24 31.64
CA GLY A 186 29.30 -15.91 30.47
C GLY A 186 29.35 -15.09 29.17
N GLY A 187 29.99 -13.92 29.19
CA GLY A 187 30.09 -13.01 28.02
C GLY A 187 28.94 -12.00 27.90
N GLY A 188 27.94 -12.08 28.78
CA GLY A 188 26.98 -11.00 29.03
C GLY A 188 25.76 -10.96 28.13
N LEU A 189 25.60 -11.92 27.21
CA LEU A 189 24.48 -11.99 26.25
C LEU A 189 23.77 -13.35 26.18
N LEU A 190 24.40 -14.40 26.71
CA LEU A 190 23.92 -15.78 26.62
C LEU A 190 23.18 -16.24 27.88
N ALA A 191 23.51 -15.64 29.02
CA ALA A 191 23.03 -16.06 30.31
C ALA A 191 23.10 -14.93 31.33
N PHE A 192 22.40 -15.10 32.45
CA PHE A 192 22.51 -14.25 33.62
C PHE A 192 22.65 -15.08 34.89
N TYR A 193 23.30 -14.51 35.88
CA TYR A 193 23.30 -15.01 37.24
C TYR A 193 22.02 -14.57 37.95
N LEU A 194 21.35 -15.50 38.61
CA LEU A 194 20.15 -15.28 39.40
C LEU A 194 20.39 -15.73 40.84
N MET A 195 20.33 -14.78 41.76
CA MET A 195 20.54 -14.99 43.19
C MET A 195 19.34 -14.49 43.98
N SER A 196 18.99 -15.21 45.04
CA SER A 196 17.99 -14.82 46.04
C SER A 196 18.63 -14.34 47.33
N SER A 197 17.87 -13.65 48.16
CA SER A 197 18.28 -13.26 49.51
C SER A 197 18.17 -14.39 50.55
N ARG A 198 17.83 -15.64 50.16
CA ARG A 198 17.69 -16.77 51.09
C ARG A 198 19.05 -17.24 51.60
N THR A 199 19.11 -17.52 52.91
CA THR A 199 20.25 -18.12 53.60
C THR A 199 20.02 -19.62 53.83
N GLY A 200 21.07 -20.37 54.19
CA GLY A 200 20.95 -21.80 54.55
C GLY A 200 20.92 -22.79 53.37
N GLY A 201 21.31 -22.36 52.16
CA GLY A 201 21.44 -23.25 51.00
C GLY A 201 20.15 -23.50 50.21
N THR A 202 19.03 -22.91 50.63
CA THR A 202 17.73 -23.08 49.98
C THR A 202 17.55 -22.11 48.81
N GLY A 203 17.33 -22.61 47.60
CA GLY A 203 17.00 -21.78 46.44
C GLY A 203 15.58 -21.18 46.52
N ALA A 204 15.26 -20.26 45.62
CA ALA A 204 13.93 -19.65 45.52
C ALA A 204 13.43 -19.68 44.08
N GLY A 205 12.17 -20.07 43.87
CA GLY A 205 11.54 -19.97 42.56
C GLY A 205 11.40 -18.51 42.14
N ALA A 206 11.72 -18.22 40.88
CA ALA A 206 11.64 -16.89 40.31
C ALA A 206 11.06 -16.94 38.90
N ASN A 207 10.01 -16.15 38.68
CA ASN A 207 9.58 -15.75 37.35
C ASN A 207 10.53 -14.66 36.88
N TRP A 208 10.90 -14.66 35.61
CA TRP A 208 11.75 -13.63 35.04
C TRP A 208 11.31 -13.24 33.64
N ILE A 209 11.54 -11.97 33.31
CA ILE A 209 11.43 -11.43 31.96
C ILE A 209 12.68 -10.59 31.68
N ALA A 210 13.32 -10.87 30.54
CA ALA A 210 14.49 -10.18 30.04
C ALA A 210 14.13 -9.47 28.74
N ILE A 211 14.45 -8.19 28.64
CA ILE A 211 14.18 -7.36 27.46
C ILE A 211 15.47 -6.69 27.04
N GLY A 212 15.80 -6.76 25.75
CA GLY A 212 17.06 -6.24 25.25
C GLY A 212 17.18 -6.32 23.74
N LYS A 213 18.33 -5.91 23.22
CA LYS A 213 18.75 -6.22 21.86
C LYS A 213 19.88 -7.20 21.90
#